data_AF-A0A3N5ZNC5-F1
#
_entry.id   AF-A0A3N5ZNC5-F1
#
_cell.length_a   1.000
_cell.length_b   1.000
_cell.length_c   1.000
_cell.angle_alpha   90.00
_cell.angle_beta   90.00
_cell.angle_gamma   90.00
#
_symmetry.space_group_name_H-M   'P 1'
#
loop_
_entity.id
_entity.type
_entity.pdbx_description
1 polymer ?
#
loop_
_entity_poly.entity_id
_entity_poly.type
_entity_poly.pdbx_seq_one_letter_code
_entity_poly.pdbx_strand_id
1 'polypeptide(L)'
;MTCGKIQQELDAFLTGRLAPAEKSAVERHLLGCPECRSYAVWIGDLDLKAAALPDTLEPSRDLWPDIASRISARPDRSAHIIRLPGRNDAPAPPMPKSAGSARRRGQPLPIAAAFFVLIALSSLLTLNVREQPNEQTAWTVTGLAGTPMIGVRPASEGGPLPVGEWLETD
;
A
#
# COMPACT_ATOMS: atom_id res chain seq x y z
N MET A 1 -17.39 12.94 -15.31
CA MET A 1 -16.13 12.99 -14.54
C MET A 1 -15.41 14.28 -14.87
N THR A 2 -14.71 14.87 -13.91
CA THR A 2 -13.89 16.07 -14.11
C THR A 2 -12.51 15.69 -14.67
N CYS A 3 -11.84 16.62 -15.37
CA CYS A 3 -10.51 16.37 -15.94
C CYS A 3 -9.50 15.96 -14.85
N GLY A 4 -9.53 16.62 -13.68
CA GLY A 4 -8.62 16.28 -12.58
C GLY A 4 -8.80 14.85 -12.04
N LYS A 5 -10.03 14.34 -11.98
CA LYS A 5 -10.26 12.93 -11.59
C LYS A 5 -9.73 11.97 -12.66
N ILE A 6 -9.89 12.30 -13.93
CA ILE A 6 -9.38 11.46 -15.04
C ILE A 6 -7.85 11.42 -15.05
N GLN A 7 -7.18 12.56 -14.81
CA GLN A 7 -5.73 12.60 -14.75
C GLN A 7 -5.15 11.72 -13.64
N GLN A 8 -5.86 11.56 -12.51
CA GLN A 8 -5.45 10.67 -11.43
C GLN A 8 -5.67 9.19 -11.74
N GLU A 9 -6.71 8.85 -12.50
CA GLU A 9 -7.04 7.46 -12.84
C GLU A 9 -6.36 6.97 -14.13
N LEU A 10 -5.63 7.83 -14.84
CA LEU A 10 -5.11 7.53 -16.17
C LEU A 10 -3.99 6.46 -16.16
N ASP A 11 -3.12 6.49 -15.15
CA ASP A 11 -2.10 5.44 -14.93
C ASP A 11 -2.77 4.07 -14.70
N ALA A 12 -3.78 4.02 -13.83
CA ALA A 12 -4.56 2.81 -13.59
C ALA A 12 -5.32 2.35 -14.85
N PHE A 13 -5.80 3.30 -15.67
CA PHE A 13 -6.44 2.99 -16.95
C PHE A 13 -5.47 2.36 -17.95
N LEU A 14 -4.28 2.96 -18.14
CA LEU A 14 -3.27 2.50 -19.09
C LEU A 14 -2.67 1.15 -18.67
N THR A 15 -2.48 0.94 -17.38
CA THR A 15 -1.98 -0.33 -16.81
C THR A 15 -3.07 -1.40 -16.61
N GLY A 16 -4.33 -1.12 -16.97
CA GLY A 16 -5.43 -2.09 -16.90
C GLY A 16 -5.92 -2.42 -15.48
N ARG A 17 -5.62 -1.56 -14.49
CA ARG A 17 -5.96 -1.76 -13.06
C ARG A 17 -7.31 -1.16 -12.63
N LEU A 18 -8.06 -0.53 -13.54
CA LEU A 18 -9.40 0.02 -13.24
C LEU A 18 -10.51 -1.02 -13.29
N ALA A 19 -11.53 -0.85 -12.44
CA ALA A 19 -12.74 -1.64 -12.55
C ALA A 19 -13.51 -1.33 -13.85
N PRO A 20 -14.32 -2.26 -14.40
CA PRO A 20 -15.00 -2.08 -15.70
C PRO A 20 -15.87 -0.82 -15.79
N ALA A 21 -16.55 -0.47 -14.69
CA ALA A 21 -17.38 0.73 -14.62
C ALA A 21 -16.55 2.03 -14.68
N GLU A 22 -15.38 2.04 -14.04
CA GLU A 22 -14.46 3.18 -14.03
C GLU A 22 -13.78 3.34 -15.39
N LYS A 23 -13.35 2.23 -15.98
CA LYS A 23 -12.80 2.17 -17.34
C LYS A 23 -13.76 2.81 -18.35
N SER A 24 -15.02 2.39 -18.33
CA SER A 24 -16.07 2.94 -19.20
C SER A 24 -16.29 4.45 -18.99
N ALA A 25 -16.11 4.93 -17.75
CA ALA A 25 -16.25 6.34 -17.43
C ALA A 25 -15.06 7.18 -17.92
N VAL A 26 -13.85 6.62 -17.88
CA VAL A 26 -12.64 7.22 -18.45
C VAL A 26 -12.74 7.29 -19.97
N GLU A 27 -13.10 6.19 -20.64
CA GLU A 27 -13.26 6.13 -22.10
C GLU A 27 -14.23 7.20 -22.61
N ARG A 28 -15.40 7.32 -21.96
CA ARG A 28 -16.40 8.34 -22.30
C ARG A 28 -15.85 9.77 -22.20
N HIS A 29 -14.99 10.03 -21.22
CA HIS A 29 -14.37 11.34 -21.08
C HIS A 29 -13.30 11.60 -22.15
N LEU A 30 -12.46 10.60 -22.46
CA LEU A 30 -11.42 10.71 -23.49
C LEU A 30 -12.01 10.95 -24.89
N LEU A 31 -13.24 10.48 -25.15
CA LEU A 31 -13.98 10.81 -26.38
C LEU A 31 -14.37 12.29 -26.45
N GLY A 32 -14.68 12.92 -25.33
CA GLY A 32 -15.16 14.31 -25.26
C GLY A 32 -14.11 15.38 -24.94
N CYS A 33 -12.95 14.99 -24.41
CA CYS A 33 -11.92 15.93 -23.93
C CYS A 33 -10.58 15.76 -24.68
N PRO A 34 -10.19 16.69 -25.56
CA PRO A 34 -8.93 16.60 -26.32
C PRO A 34 -7.69 16.77 -25.44
N GLU A 35 -7.76 17.55 -24.37
CA GLU A 35 -6.63 17.73 -23.44
C GLU A 35 -6.30 16.43 -22.71
N CYS A 36 -7.30 15.77 -22.13
CA CYS A 36 -7.11 14.49 -21.45
C CYS A 36 -6.66 13.39 -22.43
N ARG A 37 -7.09 13.43 -23.69
CA ARG A 37 -6.60 12.51 -24.73
C ARG A 37 -5.12 12.73 -25.03
N SER A 38 -4.69 13.98 -25.16
CA SER A 38 -3.29 14.33 -25.41
C SER A 38 -2.41 13.90 -24.23
N TYR A 39 -2.90 14.10 -23.01
CA TYR A 39 -2.22 13.64 -21.80
C TYR A 39 -2.11 12.11 -21.72
N ALA A 40 -3.17 11.38 -22.12
CA ALA A 40 -3.14 9.92 -22.20
C ALA A 40 -2.10 9.39 -23.19
N VAL A 41 -1.98 10.04 -24.36
CA VAL A 41 -0.95 9.70 -25.35
C VAL A 41 0.45 9.97 -24.80
N TRP A 42 0.65 11.10 -24.12
CA TRP A 42 1.95 11.44 -23.52
C TRP A 42 2.39 10.45 -22.44
N ILE A 43 1.48 10.03 -21.54
CA ILE A 43 1.81 9.01 -20.54
C ILE A 43 2.08 7.65 -21.20
N GLY A 44 1.29 7.26 -22.20
CA GLY A 44 1.53 6.01 -22.94
C GLY A 44 2.89 5.98 -23.65
N ASP A 45 3.35 7.11 -24.19
CA ASP A 45 4.70 7.24 -24.76
C ASP A 45 5.80 7.07 -23.69
N LEU A 46 5.57 7.58 -22.47
CA LEU A 46 6.49 7.40 -21.36
C LEU A 46 6.58 5.92 -20.94
N ASP A 47 5.46 5.22 -20.86
CA ASP A 47 5.43 3.79 -20.54
C ASP A 47 6.16 2.96 -21.60
N LEU A 48 6.01 3.28 -22.89
CA LEU A 48 6.76 2.63 -23.96
C LEU A 48 8.27 2.85 -23.84
N LYS A 49 8.70 4.07 -23.50
CA LYS A 49 10.12 4.37 -23.28
C LYS A 49 10.67 3.66 -22.04
N ALA A 50 9.89 3.60 -20.97
CA ALA A 50 10.27 2.88 -19.77
C ALA A 50 10.39 1.37 -20.04
N ALA A 51 9.46 0.79 -20.80
CA ALA A 51 9.51 -0.61 -21.21
C ALA A 51 10.68 -0.94 -22.17
N ALA A 52 11.26 0.07 -22.82
CA ALA A 52 12.44 -0.09 -23.66
C ALA A 52 13.76 0.00 -22.88
N LEU A 53 13.73 0.30 -21.58
CA LEU A 53 14.92 0.28 -20.74
C LEU A 53 15.40 -1.17 -20.56
N PRO A 54 16.72 -1.40 -20.55
CA PRO A 54 17.26 -2.72 -20.24
C PRO A 54 16.96 -3.10 -18.77
N ASP A 55 16.73 -4.39 -18.53
CA ASP A 55 16.46 -4.92 -17.19
C ASP A 55 17.61 -4.68 -16.20
N THR A 56 18.85 -4.67 -16.72
CA THR A 56 20.06 -4.43 -15.93
C THR A 56 20.94 -3.39 -16.61
N LEU A 57 21.42 -2.43 -15.81
CA LEU A 57 22.46 -1.47 -16.19
C LEU A 57 23.64 -1.64 -15.23
N GLU A 58 24.73 -2.21 -15.73
CA GLU A 58 25.98 -2.30 -14.98
C GLU A 58 26.58 -0.88 -14.84
N PRO A 59 26.84 -0.38 -13.63
CA PRO A 59 27.52 0.89 -13.45
C PRO A 59 28.93 0.85 -14.05
N SER A 60 29.39 1.96 -14.64
CA SER A 60 30.72 2.05 -15.27
C SER A 60 31.93 1.76 -14.35
N ARG A 61 31.71 1.75 -13.03
CA ARG A 61 32.72 1.42 -12.02
C ARG A 61 32.05 0.78 -10.82
N ASP A 62 32.83 0.11 -10.00
CA ASP A 62 32.38 -0.31 -8.67
C ASP A 62 32.14 0.93 -7.79
N LEU A 63 30.88 1.16 -7.42
CA LEU A 63 30.45 2.26 -6.56
C LEU A 63 30.41 1.86 -5.09
N TRP A 64 30.48 0.56 -4.78
CA TRP A 64 30.24 0.06 -3.44
C TRP A 64 31.22 0.60 -2.39
N PRO A 65 32.55 0.72 -2.66
CA PRO A 65 33.49 1.21 -1.65
C PRO A 65 33.18 2.64 -1.17
N ASP A 66 32.80 3.55 -2.09
CA ASP A 66 32.46 4.94 -1.75
C ASP A 66 31.10 5.02 -1.03
N ILE A 67 30.11 4.25 -1.48
CA ILE A 67 28.79 4.18 -0.82
C ILE A 67 28.94 3.64 0.61
N ALA A 68 29.67 2.53 0.79
CA ALA A 68 29.92 1.92 2.09
C ALA A 68 30.62 2.89 3.04
N SER A 69 31.67 3.57 2.55
CA SER A 69 32.37 4.60 3.32
C SER A 69 31.43 5.70 3.81
N ARG A 70 30.53 6.21 2.96
CA ARG A 70 29.57 7.27 3.32
C ARG A 70 28.50 6.81 4.29
N ILE A 71 28.05 5.57 4.18
CA ILE A 71 27.10 4.96 5.12
C ILE A 71 27.75 4.85 6.51
N SER A 72 28.98 4.32 6.57
CA SER A 72 29.72 4.12 7.83
C SER A 72 30.22 5.43 8.46
N ALA A 73 30.57 6.43 7.64
CA ALA A 73 31.04 7.73 8.12
C ALA A 73 29.91 8.64 8.64
N ARG A 74 28.64 8.24 8.51
CA ARG A 74 27.51 9.02 9.02
C ARG A 74 27.46 8.83 10.55
N PRO A 75 27.83 9.86 11.36
CA PRO A 75 27.67 9.76 12.81
C PRO A 75 26.19 9.58 13.13
N ASP A 76 25.88 8.90 14.24
CA ASP A 76 24.56 8.52 14.74
C ASP A 76 23.57 9.70 14.78
N ARG A 77 23.05 10.05 13.60
CA ARG A 77 21.93 10.95 13.42
C ARG A 77 20.75 10.02 13.27
N SER A 78 19.92 10.00 14.30
CA SER A 78 18.60 9.37 14.31
C SER A 78 17.99 9.36 12.91
N ALA A 79 17.79 8.15 12.37
CA ALA A 79 17.27 7.96 11.03
C ALA A 79 15.99 8.80 10.85
N HIS A 80 15.97 9.68 9.85
CA HIS A 80 14.78 10.45 9.56
C HIS A 80 13.76 9.55 8.86
N ILE A 81 12.77 9.08 9.62
CA ILE A 81 11.66 8.30 9.08
C ILE A 81 10.78 9.22 8.24
N ILE A 82 10.92 9.13 6.92
CA ILE A 82 10.00 9.78 5.98
C ILE A 82 8.75 8.90 5.90
N ARG A 83 7.63 9.37 6.46
CA ARG A 83 6.33 8.76 6.18
C ARG A 83 5.90 9.17 4.77
N LEU A 84 5.91 8.23 3.84
CA LEU A 84 5.26 8.44 2.55
C LEU A 84 3.74 8.46 2.79
N PRO A 85 3.02 9.49 2.33
CA PRO A 85 1.57 9.48 2.37
C PRO A 85 1.07 8.35 1.48
N GLY A 86 0.36 7.38 2.06
CA GLY A 86 -0.39 6.40 1.32
C GLY A 86 -1.53 7.08 0.55
N ARG A 87 -2.02 6.43 -0.52
CA ARG A 87 -3.16 6.91 -1.32
C ARG A 87 -4.42 7.21 -0.47
N ASN A 88 -4.52 6.62 0.72
CA ASN A 88 -5.61 6.82 1.68
C ASN A 88 -5.34 7.92 2.72
N ASP A 89 -4.12 8.47 2.77
CA ASP A 89 -3.72 9.51 3.73
C ASP A 89 -4.04 10.93 3.25
N ALA A 90 -4.64 11.07 2.06
CA ALA A 90 -5.19 12.33 1.62
C ALA A 90 -6.25 12.78 2.65
N PRO A 91 -6.07 13.95 3.29
CA PRO A 91 -7.05 14.44 4.26
C PRO A 91 -8.40 14.52 3.56
N ALA A 92 -9.37 13.75 4.07
CA ALA A 92 -10.73 13.78 3.57
C ALA A 92 -11.16 15.24 3.48
N PRO A 93 -11.67 15.72 2.32
CA PRO A 93 -12.15 17.09 2.21
C PRO A 93 -13.14 17.34 3.37
N PRO A 94 -13.11 18.51 4.02
CA PRO A 94 -14.00 18.80 5.12
C PRO A 94 -15.43 18.57 4.65
N MET A 95 -16.08 17.57 5.23
CA MET A 95 -17.46 17.25 4.87
C MET A 95 -18.29 18.52 5.06
N PRO A 96 -19.08 18.95 4.06
CA PRO A 96 -19.99 20.06 4.25
C PRO A 96 -20.95 19.66 5.36
N LYS A 97 -20.92 20.40 6.48
CA LYS A 97 -21.90 20.27 7.56
C LYS A 97 -23.27 20.50 6.93
N SER A 98 -24.02 19.43 6.70
CA SER A 98 -25.39 19.56 6.22
C SER A 98 -26.16 20.32 7.28
N ALA A 99 -26.57 21.54 6.93
CA ALA A 99 -27.47 22.32 7.74
C ALA A 99 -28.76 21.49 7.88
N GLY A 100 -29.01 21.03 9.11
CA GLY A 100 -30.12 20.15 9.42
C GLY A 100 -31.44 20.79 9.01
N SER A 101 -32.12 20.20 8.02
CA SER A 101 -33.52 20.48 7.78
C SER A 101 -34.34 19.77 8.87
N ALA A 102 -34.79 20.52 9.85
CA ALA A 102 -35.79 20.07 10.79
C ALA A 102 -37.10 19.75 10.04
N ARG A 103 -37.53 18.49 10.02
CA ARG A 103 -38.95 18.16 9.77
C ARG A 103 -39.41 16.90 10.52
N ARG A 104 -40.15 17.19 11.60
CA ARG A 104 -41.33 16.52 12.18
C ARG A 104 -41.52 14.99 12.01
N ARG A 105 -41.47 14.32 13.17
CA ARG A 105 -42.58 13.62 13.88
C ARG A 105 -43.32 12.46 13.18
N GLY A 106 -43.20 11.27 13.79
CA GLY A 106 -44.11 10.10 13.74
C GLY A 106 -43.49 8.90 13.02
N GLN A 107 -43.40 7.66 13.51
CA GLN A 107 -43.88 6.92 14.69
C GLN A 107 -42.85 5.79 14.98
N PRO A 108 -42.83 5.14 16.17
CA PRO A 108 -41.89 4.05 16.46
C PRO A 108 -42.48 2.67 16.13
N LEU A 109 -41.73 1.82 15.42
CA LEU A 109 -41.88 0.36 15.39
C LEU A 109 -40.50 -0.29 15.12
N PRO A 110 -40.24 -1.51 15.63
CA PRO A 110 -38.96 -1.89 16.19
C PRO A 110 -38.00 -2.51 15.16
N ILE A 111 -36.95 -1.77 14.79
CA ILE A 111 -35.78 -2.30 14.04
C ILE A 111 -34.62 -2.61 15.00
N ALA A 112 -34.90 -2.88 16.28
CA ALA A 112 -33.84 -3.14 17.26
C ALA A 112 -33.09 -4.45 16.97
N ALA A 113 -33.76 -5.49 16.46
CA ALA A 113 -33.14 -6.80 16.27
C ALA A 113 -32.07 -6.84 15.16
N ALA A 114 -32.28 -6.12 14.05
CA ALA A 114 -31.36 -6.17 12.90
C ALA A 114 -30.01 -5.48 13.20
N PHE A 115 -30.02 -4.39 13.99
CA PHE A 115 -28.79 -3.70 14.38
C PHE A 115 -27.96 -4.51 15.38
N PHE A 116 -28.60 -5.17 16.36
CA PHE A 116 -27.86 -6.05 17.28
C PHE A 116 -27.24 -7.24 16.54
N VAL A 117 -27.92 -7.83 15.57
CA VAL A 117 -27.36 -8.90 14.74
C VAL A 117 -26.17 -8.40 13.91
N LEU A 118 -26.28 -7.24 13.25
CA LEU A 118 -25.17 -6.66 12.48
C LEU A 118 -23.97 -6.28 13.36
N ILE A 119 -24.21 -5.71 14.55
CA ILE A 119 -23.15 -5.37 15.50
C ILE A 119 -22.50 -6.64 16.06
N ALA A 120 -23.28 -7.67 16.40
CA ALA A 120 -22.76 -8.95 16.86
C ALA A 120 -21.96 -9.66 15.76
N LEU A 121 -22.46 -9.68 14.52
CA LEU A 121 -21.76 -10.28 13.37
C LEU A 121 -20.47 -9.51 13.06
N SER A 122 -20.52 -8.18 13.09
CA SER A 122 -19.33 -7.32 12.89
C SER A 122 -18.30 -7.52 14.00
N SER A 123 -18.75 -7.67 15.25
CA SER A 123 -17.88 -7.90 16.42
C SER A 123 -17.24 -9.29 16.38
N LEU A 124 -18.01 -10.31 15.99
CA LEU A 124 -17.48 -11.67 15.77
C LEU A 124 -16.49 -11.72 14.60
N LEU A 125 -16.74 -10.96 13.52
CA LEU A 125 -15.79 -10.85 12.41
C LEU A 125 -14.50 -10.16 12.84
N THR A 126 -14.57 -9.06 13.60
CA THR A 126 -13.35 -8.35 14.05
C THR A 126 -12.54 -9.15 15.06
N LEU A 127 -13.18 -9.96 15.91
CA LEU A 127 -12.44 -10.87 16.80
C LEU A 127 -11.77 -12.01 16.02
N ASN A 128 -12.44 -12.62 15.02
CA ASN A 128 -11.83 -13.65 14.18
C ASN A 128 -10.70 -13.13 13.29
N VAL A 129 -10.82 -11.93 12.73
CA VAL A 129 -9.76 -11.32 11.90
C VAL A 129 -8.55 -10.94 12.75
N ARG A 130 -8.74 -10.57 14.02
CA ARG A 130 -7.64 -10.26 14.94
C ARG A 130 -6.91 -11.51 15.45
N GLU A 131 -7.61 -12.65 15.45
CA GLU A 131 -7.03 -13.96 15.76
C GLU A 131 -6.37 -14.63 14.56
N GLN A 132 -6.50 -14.10 13.33
CA GLN A 132 -5.58 -14.51 12.26
C GLN A 132 -4.17 -14.12 12.70
N PRO A 133 -3.31 -15.10 13.04
CA PRO A 133 -1.92 -14.81 13.34
C PRO A 133 -1.38 -14.25 12.03
N ASN A 134 -0.97 -12.99 12.06
CA ASN A 134 -0.27 -12.40 10.94
C ASN A 134 0.97 -13.29 10.68
N GLU A 135 0.91 -14.16 9.68
CA GLU A 135 1.99 -15.08 9.30
C GLU A 135 3.29 -14.32 8.92
N GLN A 136 3.26 -12.98 8.89
CA GLN A 136 4.40 -12.11 8.63
C GLN A 136 5.20 -11.70 9.87
N THR A 137 4.95 -12.25 11.08
CA THR A 137 5.76 -11.93 12.27
C THR A 137 7.01 -12.79 12.43
N ALA A 138 7.21 -13.80 11.57
CA ALA A 138 8.40 -14.61 11.57
C ALA A 138 8.75 -15.08 10.16
N TRP A 139 10.05 -15.18 9.87
CA TRP A 139 10.55 -15.84 8.67
C TRP A 139 10.92 -17.29 9.01
N THR A 140 10.64 -18.21 8.09
CA THR A 140 11.04 -19.62 8.21
C THR A 140 12.46 -19.79 7.70
N VAL A 141 13.38 -20.26 8.54
CA VAL A 141 14.77 -20.52 8.12
C VAL A 141 14.85 -21.88 7.44
N THR A 142 15.10 -21.89 6.13
CA THR A 142 15.06 -23.07 5.26
C THR A 142 16.36 -23.89 5.23
N GLY A 143 17.41 -23.44 5.92
CA GLY A 143 18.65 -24.19 6.11
C GLY A 143 19.60 -23.43 7.03
N LEU A 144 20.28 -24.16 7.92
CA LEU A 144 21.26 -23.61 8.87
C LEU A 144 22.58 -24.38 8.69
N ALA A 145 23.68 -23.66 8.52
CA ALA A 145 25.02 -24.23 8.56
C ALA A 145 25.72 -23.75 9.83
N GLY A 146 26.43 -24.64 10.53
CA GLY A 146 27.11 -24.33 11.80
C GLY A 146 26.20 -24.45 13.04
N THR A 147 26.54 -23.73 14.11
CA THR A 147 25.72 -23.65 15.35
C THR A 147 25.16 -22.24 15.56
N PRO A 148 24.26 -21.77 14.69
CA PRO A 148 23.75 -20.41 14.76
C PRO A 148 22.88 -20.17 16.00
N MET A 149 22.94 -18.95 16.52
CA MET A 149 22.22 -18.50 17.70
C MET A 149 21.24 -17.39 17.31
N ILE A 150 20.06 -17.39 17.94
CA ILE A 150 19.10 -16.28 17.92
C ILE A 150 19.15 -15.65 19.30
N GLY A 151 19.88 -14.54 19.42
CA GLY A 151 20.25 -13.96 20.72
C GLY A 151 21.03 -14.96 21.58
N VAL A 152 20.41 -15.48 22.63
CA VAL A 152 21.04 -16.44 23.57
C VAL A 152 20.56 -17.89 23.38
N ARG A 153 19.75 -18.17 22.36
CA ARG A 153 19.15 -19.50 22.12
C ARG A 153 19.72 -20.12 20.85
N PRO A 154 20.04 -21.43 20.84
CA PRO A 154 20.43 -22.11 19.61
C PRO A 154 19.26 -22.12 18.62
N ALA A 155 19.53 -21.73 17.38
CA ALA A 155 18.56 -21.73 16.29
C ALA A 155 18.30 -23.17 15.82
N SER A 156 17.03 -23.52 15.62
CA SER A 156 16.64 -24.83 15.06
C SER A 156 16.21 -24.70 13.61
N GLU A 157 16.57 -25.69 12.80
CA GLU A 157 16.18 -25.75 11.38
C GLU A 157 14.66 -25.79 11.23
N GLY A 158 14.10 -24.96 10.34
CA GLY A 158 12.65 -24.78 10.19
C GLY A 158 11.97 -24.00 11.34
N GLY A 159 12.74 -23.48 12.30
CA GLY A 159 12.23 -22.65 13.39
C GLY A 159 11.84 -21.24 12.93
N PRO A 160 10.85 -20.60 13.58
CA PRO A 160 10.50 -19.21 13.29
C PRO A 160 11.58 -18.26 13.81
N LEU A 161 12.10 -17.38 12.95
CA LEU A 161 12.93 -16.23 13.34
C LEU A 161 12.02 -15.00 13.49
N PRO A 162 11.79 -14.48 14.71
CA PRO A 162 10.89 -13.36 14.91
C PRO A 162 11.47 -12.06 14.36
N VAL A 163 10.59 -11.21 13.81
CA VAL A 163 10.98 -9.90 13.26
C VAL A 163 11.60 -9.03 14.37
N GLY A 164 12.88 -8.67 14.21
CA GLY A 164 13.64 -7.84 15.15
C GLY A 164 14.76 -8.57 15.89
N GLU A 165 14.81 -9.90 15.83
CA GLU A 165 15.97 -10.67 16.28
C GLU A 165 16.92 -10.97 15.11
N TRP A 166 18.21 -11.08 15.42
CA TRP A 166 19.28 -11.31 14.44
C TRP A 166 19.86 -12.71 14.63
N LEU A 167 20.23 -13.34 13.52
CA LEU A 167 20.92 -14.63 13.52
C LEU A 167 22.43 -14.38 13.63
N GLU A 168 23.06 -14.90 14.65
CA GLU A 168 24.52 -14.89 14.81
C GLU A 168 25.08 -16.26 14.40
N THR A 169 26.07 -16.26 13.51
CA THR A 169 26.85 -17.43 13.11
C THR A 169 28.26 -17.34 13.69
N ASP A 170 28.94 -18.47 13.85
CA ASP A 170 30.35 -18.56 14.26
C ASP A 170 31.35 -18.12 13.18
#